data_AF-A0A170ST28-F1
#
_entry.id   AF-A0A170ST28-F1
#
_cell.length_a   1.000
_cell.length_b   1.000
_cell.length_c   1.000
_cell.angle_alpha   90.00
_cell.angle_beta   90.00
_cell.angle_gamma   90.00
#
_symmetry.space_group_name_H-M   'P 1'
#
loop_
_entity.id
_entity.type
_entity.pdbx_description
1 polymer ?
#
loop_
_entity_poly.entity_id
_entity_poly.type
_entity_poly.pdbx_seq_one_letter_code
_entity_poly.pdbx_strand_id
1 'polypeptide(L)'
;MKSTLLVGDYIFVSKYSYGYSRYSFPFYLPIIKGRIFPKTPKPGDVVVFRPPKDPGLHYIKRVIGIPGDKVQIINGFLYINGNKMQYEKVSDFIDEDDGKAICRYLETLPNGNTHEVLDDIQDSPLDNTPVYTVPEDHVFVLGDNRDNSRDSRFIT
;
A
#
# COMPACT_ATOMS: atom_id res chain seq x y z
N MET A 1 -0.80 -4.12 7.61
CA MET A 1 0.55 -4.20 7.03
C MET A 1 1.33 -5.35 7.68
N LYS A 2 0.65 -6.43 8.11
CA LYS A 2 1.28 -7.50 8.89
C LYS A 2 2.38 -8.17 8.07
N SER A 3 3.38 -8.59 8.86
CA SER A 3 4.80 -8.82 8.62
C SER A 3 5.71 -7.57 8.57
N THR A 4 5.25 -6.43 8.04
CA THR A 4 6.04 -5.17 8.05
C THR A 4 5.75 -4.26 9.24
N LEU A 5 4.47 -4.12 9.61
CA LEU A 5 4.01 -3.38 10.80
C LEU A 5 2.92 -4.19 11.50
N LEU A 6 3.10 -4.42 12.79
CA LEU A 6 2.22 -5.17 13.67
C LEU A 6 1.30 -4.24 14.46
N VAL A 7 0.21 -4.80 14.98
CA VAL A 7 -0.69 -4.08 15.88
C VAL A 7 0.07 -3.80 17.17
N GLY A 8 0.13 -2.53 17.57
CA GLY A 8 0.88 -2.07 18.75
C GLY A 8 2.21 -1.38 18.43
N ASP A 9 2.68 -1.44 17.18
CA ASP A 9 3.89 -0.74 16.78
C ASP A 9 3.75 0.78 16.89
N TYR A 10 4.77 1.43 17.44
CA TYR A 10 4.90 2.88 17.46
C TYR A 10 5.74 3.31 16.26
N ILE A 11 5.20 4.24 15.46
CA ILE A 11 5.86 4.73 14.24
C ILE A 11 6.14 6.24 14.32
N PHE A 12 7.27 6.64 13.75
CA PHE A 12 7.56 8.03 13.46
C PHE A 12 7.20 8.34 12.01
N VAL A 13 6.45 9.42 11.79
CA VAL A 13 5.94 9.80 10.46
C VAL A 13 6.40 11.21 10.10
N SER A 14 7.06 11.35 8.96
CA SER A 14 7.37 12.65 8.37
C SER A 14 6.16 13.22 7.63
N LYS A 15 5.61 14.34 8.09
CA LYS A 15 4.40 14.97 7.53
C LYS A 15 4.65 15.90 6.33
N TYR A 16 5.90 16.04 5.91
CA TYR A 16 6.33 17.01 4.89
C TYR A 16 7.11 16.37 3.72
N SER A 17 7.36 15.05 3.74
CA SER A 17 8.12 14.35 2.68
C SER A 17 7.56 14.56 1.27
N TYR A 18 6.25 14.78 1.18
CA TYR A 18 5.52 14.91 -0.09
C TYR A 18 5.02 16.33 -0.37
N GLY A 19 5.48 17.33 0.39
CA GLY A 19 5.01 18.72 0.35
C GLY A 19 4.11 19.07 1.54
N TYR A 20 3.84 20.37 1.70
CA TYR A 20 3.14 20.92 2.87
C TYR A 20 1.65 21.03 2.63
N SER A 21 0.85 20.46 3.53
CA SER A 21 -0.62 20.54 3.49
C SER A 21 -1.15 21.15 4.79
N ARG A 22 -2.46 21.39 4.86
CA ARG A 22 -3.13 21.74 6.12
C ARG A 22 -2.87 20.76 7.27
N TYR A 23 -2.49 19.51 6.96
CA TYR A 23 -2.19 18.46 7.95
C TYR A 23 -0.73 18.41 8.39
N SER A 24 0.14 19.23 7.79
CA SER A 24 1.59 19.23 8.08
C SER A 24 1.93 19.99 9.36
N PHE A 25 1.02 20.80 9.90
CA PHE A 25 1.23 21.64 11.09
C PHE A 25 0.27 21.27 12.24
N PRO A 26 0.64 21.56 13.50
CA PRO A 26 -0.28 21.48 14.63
C PRO A 26 -1.59 22.25 14.36
N PHE A 27 -2.70 21.78 14.91
CA PHE A 27 -4.03 22.41 14.84
C PHE A 27 -4.66 22.58 13.45
N TYR A 28 -4.15 21.90 12.42
CA TYR A 28 -4.76 21.86 11.10
C TYR A 28 -4.99 23.24 10.46
N LEU A 29 -3.93 24.05 10.33
CA LEU A 29 -4.00 25.39 9.75
C LEU A 29 -4.79 25.40 8.42
N PRO A 30 -6.03 25.93 8.37
CA PRO A 30 -6.92 25.81 7.22
C PRO A 30 -6.58 26.79 6.08
N ILE A 31 -5.42 27.46 6.17
CA ILE A 31 -4.96 28.49 5.24
C ILE A 31 -4.38 27.85 3.96
N ILE A 32 -3.85 26.63 4.07
CA ILE A 32 -3.29 25.90 2.93
C ILE A 32 -4.40 25.12 2.22
N LYS A 33 -4.83 25.61 1.06
CA LYS A 33 -5.69 24.85 0.14
C LYS A 33 -4.81 23.90 -0.69
N GLY A 34 -5.06 22.60 -0.59
CA GLY A 34 -4.28 21.58 -1.30
C GLY A 34 -2.90 21.33 -0.68
N ARG A 35 -1.87 21.26 -1.53
CA ARG A 35 -0.48 20.99 -1.13
C ARG A 35 0.50 21.94 -1.81
N ILE A 36 1.41 22.52 -1.03
CA ILE A 36 2.50 23.39 -1.50
C ILE A 36 3.74 22.53 -1.73
N PHE A 37 4.41 22.74 -2.88
CA PHE A 37 5.54 21.93 -3.37
C PHE A 37 5.24 20.42 -3.36
N PRO A 38 4.16 19.98 -4.05
CA PRO A 38 3.78 18.57 -4.05
C PRO A 38 4.88 17.70 -4.65
N LYS A 39 5.10 16.54 -4.05
CA LYS A 39 5.91 15.48 -4.62
C LYS A 39 5.11 14.19 -4.58
N THR A 40 5.04 13.50 -5.71
CA THR A 40 4.40 12.19 -5.78
C THR A 40 5.21 11.18 -4.97
N PRO A 41 4.57 10.39 -4.09
CA PRO A 41 5.21 9.26 -3.45
C PRO A 41 5.81 8.29 -4.47
N LYS A 42 6.90 7.62 -4.10
CA LYS A 42 7.55 6.65 -4.98
C LYS A 42 6.99 5.25 -4.73
N PRO A 43 6.96 4.36 -5.74
CA PRO A 43 6.70 2.94 -5.51
C PRO A 43 7.61 2.39 -4.40
N GLY A 44 7.03 1.64 -3.47
CA GLY A 44 7.70 1.12 -2.29
C GLY A 44 7.58 1.99 -1.04
N ASP A 45 7.23 3.28 -1.16
CA ASP A 45 7.01 4.15 0.00
C ASP A 45 5.84 3.62 0.85
N VAL A 46 6.02 3.55 2.18
CA VAL A 46 4.92 3.29 3.12
C VAL A 46 4.35 4.62 3.59
N VAL A 47 3.07 4.85 3.28
CA VAL A 47 2.42 6.14 3.48
C VAL A 47 1.29 6.05 4.50
N VAL A 48 1.17 7.09 5.33
CA VAL A 48 0.03 7.29 6.22
C VAL A 48 -0.90 8.33 5.60
N PHE A 49 -2.16 7.96 5.37
CA PHE A 49 -3.15 8.84 4.76
C PHE A 49 -4.53 8.66 5.38
N ARG A 50 -5.42 9.60 5.07
CA ARG A 50 -6.84 9.53 5.44
C ARG A 50 -7.62 9.00 4.25
N PRO A 51 -8.33 7.86 4.35
CA PRO A 51 -9.07 7.33 3.23
C PRO A 51 -10.28 8.24 2.90
N PRO A 52 -10.67 8.39 1.61
CA PRO A 52 -11.75 9.31 1.23
C PRO A 52 -13.10 9.00 1.87
N LYS A 53 -13.42 7.71 2.05
CA LYS A 53 -14.70 7.24 2.62
C LYS A 53 -14.79 7.47 4.14
N ASP A 54 -13.66 7.59 4.84
CA ASP A 54 -13.61 7.81 6.29
C ASP A 54 -12.37 8.64 6.70
N PRO A 55 -12.46 9.99 6.62
CA PRO A 55 -11.32 10.85 6.91
C PRO A 55 -10.95 10.92 8.40
N GLY A 56 -11.75 10.32 9.29
CA GLY A 56 -11.44 10.19 10.72
C GLY A 56 -10.36 9.15 11.00
N LEU A 57 -10.15 8.22 10.07
CA LEU A 57 -9.19 7.13 10.19
C LEU A 57 -7.84 7.46 9.54
N HIS A 58 -6.81 6.76 10.01
CA HIS A 58 -5.49 6.76 9.40
C HIS A 58 -5.19 5.37 8.85
N TYR A 59 -4.98 5.29 7.54
CA TYR A 59 -4.55 4.07 6.87
C TYR A 59 -3.04 4.14 6.64
N ILE A 60 -2.40 2.99 6.79
CA ILE A 60 -0.99 2.80 6.46
C ILE A 60 -0.94 1.74 5.38
N LYS A 61 -0.42 2.10 4.20
CA LYS A 61 -0.32 1.23 3.02
C LYS A 61 0.96 1.53 2.27
N ARG A 62 1.38 0.60 1.42
CA ARG A 62 2.53 0.77 0.54
C ARG A 62 2.07 1.28 -0.82
N VAL A 63 2.80 2.25 -1.37
CA VAL A 63 2.60 2.76 -2.73
C VAL A 63 3.11 1.75 -3.73
N ILE A 64 2.25 1.37 -4.68
CA ILE A 64 2.54 0.36 -5.70
C ILE A 64 2.56 0.99 -7.08
N GLY A 65 1.52 1.74 -7.43
CA GLY A 65 1.40 2.46 -8.71
C GLY A 65 1.33 3.96 -8.52
N ILE A 66 1.94 4.69 -9.45
CA ILE A 66 1.91 6.16 -9.56
C ILE A 66 1.07 6.59 -10.78
N PRO A 67 0.76 7.89 -10.95
CA PRO A 67 -0.06 8.34 -12.08
C PRO A 67 0.40 7.78 -13.42
N GLY A 68 -0.57 7.25 -14.20
CA GLY A 68 -0.34 6.63 -15.50
C GLY A 68 -0.04 5.13 -15.46
N ASP A 69 0.35 4.57 -14.32
CA ASP A 69 0.59 3.12 -14.21
C ASP A 69 -0.69 2.31 -14.41
N LYS A 70 -0.55 1.15 -15.04
CA LYS A 70 -1.58 0.11 -15.11
C LYS A 70 -1.28 -0.97 -14.10
N VAL A 71 -2.11 -1.10 -13.07
CA VAL A 71 -1.95 -2.07 -11.99
C VAL A 71 -3.01 -3.15 -12.12
N GLN A 72 -2.61 -4.41 -11.95
CA GLN A 72 -3.50 -5.56 -11.99
C GLN A 72 -2.97 -6.66 -11.07
N ILE A 73 -3.86 -7.46 -10.48
CA ILE A 73 -3.49 -8.74 -9.86
C ILE A 73 -4.05 -9.88 -10.72
N ILE A 74 -3.22 -10.88 -11.00
CA ILE A 74 -3.58 -12.08 -11.75
C ILE A 74 -3.07 -13.29 -10.97
N ASN A 75 -3.97 -14.18 -10.57
CA ASN A 75 -3.69 -15.35 -9.73
C ASN A 75 -2.83 -15.01 -8.51
N GLY A 76 -3.16 -13.94 -7.79
CA GLY A 76 -2.49 -13.51 -6.56
C GLY A 76 -1.21 -12.68 -6.79
N PHE A 77 -0.71 -12.63 -8.02
CA PHE A 77 0.53 -11.90 -8.33
C PHE A 77 0.26 -10.51 -8.91
N LEU A 78 1.05 -9.54 -8.47
CA LEU A 78 1.02 -8.16 -8.93
C LEU A 78 1.66 -8.01 -10.32
N TYR A 79 0.96 -7.28 -11.18
CA TYR A 79 1.41 -6.82 -12.48
C TYR A 79 1.37 -5.29 -12.52
N ILE A 80 2.47 -4.68 -12.97
CA ILE A 80 2.57 -3.24 -13.21
C ILE A 80 2.98 -3.02 -14.67
N ASN A 81 2.16 -2.24 -15.39
CA ASN A 81 2.35 -1.96 -16.82
C ASN A 81 2.48 -3.24 -17.67
N GLY A 82 1.73 -4.28 -17.29
CA GLY A 82 1.73 -5.59 -17.96
C GLY A 82 2.86 -6.54 -17.56
N ASN A 83 3.83 -6.09 -16.74
CA ASN A 83 4.94 -6.92 -16.29
C ASN A 83 4.63 -7.52 -14.92
N LYS A 84 4.84 -8.83 -14.76
CA LYS A 84 4.75 -9.51 -13.46
C LYS A 84 5.88 -9.03 -12.55
N MET A 85 5.57 -8.64 -11.31
CA MET A 85 6.59 -8.33 -10.31
C MET A 85 7.33 -9.60 -9.88
N GLN A 86 8.54 -9.45 -9.35
CA GLN A 86 9.34 -10.60 -8.93
C GLN A 86 8.92 -11.04 -7.53
N TYR A 87 8.86 -12.36 -7.33
CA TYR A 87 8.49 -12.97 -6.06
C TYR A 87 9.50 -14.05 -5.70
N GLU A 88 10.00 -14.01 -4.47
CA GLU A 88 10.75 -15.10 -3.86
C GLU A 88 9.93 -15.64 -2.68
N LYS A 89 9.56 -16.93 -2.73
CA LYS A 89 8.89 -17.56 -1.59
C LYS A 89 9.89 -17.76 -0.47
N VAL A 90 9.57 -17.24 0.71
CA VAL A 90 10.37 -17.42 1.93
C VAL A 90 9.63 -18.30 2.92
N SER A 91 10.18 -18.52 4.12
CA SER A 91 9.49 -19.27 5.16
C SER A 91 8.16 -18.60 5.50
N ASP A 92 7.14 -19.42 5.73
CA ASP A 92 5.81 -18.95 6.12
C ASP A 92 5.89 -18.06 7.37
N PHE A 93 5.03 -17.04 7.40
CA PHE A 93 4.87 -16.19 8.57
C PHE A 93 3.94 -16.91 9.56
N ILE A 94 4.39 -17.07 10.80
CA ILE A 94 3.57 -17.66 11.87
C ILE A 94 2.88 -16.51 12.59
N ASP A 95 1.56 -16.46 12.50
CA ASP A 95 0.76 -15.46 13.19
C ASP A 95 0.76 -15.76 14.70
N GLU A 96 1.20 -14.80 15.51
CA GLU A 96 1.28 -14.95 16.97
C GLU A 96 -0.10 -14.96 17.63
N ASP A 97 -1.12 -14.40 16.97
CA ASP A 97 -2.47 -14.28 17.52
C ASP A 97 -3.19 -15.64 17.58
N ASP A 98 -3.01 -16.49 16.57
CA ASP A 98 -3.72 -17.77 16.41
C ASP A 98 -2.82 -18.97 16.04
N GLY A 99 -1.52 -18.76 15.86
CA GLY A 99 -0.54 -19.79 15.47
C GLY A 99 -0.61 -20.20 14.00
N LYS A 100 -1.41 -19.51 13.16
CA LYS A 100 -1.61 -19.87 11.76
C LYS A 100 -0.34 -19.60 10.94
N ALA A 101 0.04 -20.54 10.09
CA ALA A 101 1.07 -20.33 9.08
C ALA A 101 0.47 -19.68 7.82
N ILE A 102 1.03 -18.55 7.42
CA ILE A 102 0.59 -17.74 6.28
C ILE A 102 1.69 -17.73 5.23
N CYS A 103 1.37 -17.94 3.94
CA CYS A 103 2.37 -17.90 2.88
C CYS A 103 2.99 -16.51 2.81
N ARG A 104 4.33 -16.47 2.74
CA ARG A 104 5.10 -15.22 2.71
C ARG A 104 6.02 -15.18 1.49
N TYR A 105 6.06 -14.02 0.87
CA TYR A 105 6.91 -13.74 -0.28
C TYR A 105 7.70 -12.45 -0.08
N LEU A 106 8.89 -12.39 -0.65
CA LEU A 106 9.56 -11.12 -0.95
C LEU A 106 9.12 -10.67 -2.34
N GLU A 107 8.37 -9.57 -2.40
CA GLU A 107 7.95 -8.92 -3.64
C GLU A 107 8.90 -7.78 -3.99
N THR A 108 9.45 -7.80 -5.21
CA THR A 108 10.34 -6.74 -5.73
C THR A 108 9.64 -5.93 -6.82
N LEU A 109 9.54 -4.62 -6.58
CA LEU A 109 8.95 -3.62 -7.47
C LEU A 109 9.91 -3.21 -8.59
N PRO A 110 9.46 -2.50 -9.65
CA PRO A 110 10.28 -2.19 -10.82
C PRO A 110 11.51 -1.33 -10.50
N ASN A 111 11.45 -0.56 -9.41
CA ASN A 111 12.56 0.27 -8.93
C ASN A 111 13.57 -0.48 -8.04
N GLY A 112 13.41 -1.81 -7.90
CA GLY A 112 14.26 -2.65 -7.05
C GLY A 112 13.92 -2.61 -5.56
N ASN A 113 12.85 -1.90 -5.16
CA ASN A 113 12.39 -1.96 -3.77
C ASN A 113 11.77 -3.33 -3.48
N THR A 114 12.30 -4.03 -2.48
CA THR A 114 11.82 -5.34 -2.04
C THR A 114 11.15 -5.22 -0.68
N HIS A 115 10.02 -5.89 -0.52
CA HIS A 115 9.28 -5.92 0.75
C HIS A 115 8.57 -7.27 0.94
N GLU A 116 8.27 -7.60 2.19
CA GLU A 116 7.50 -8.79 2.50
C GLU A 116 6.02 -8.57 2.20
N VAL A 117 5.38 -9.62 1.68
CA VAL A 117 3.94 -9.70 1.48
C VAL A 117 3.42 -11.03 2.01
N LEU A 118 2.23 -10.99 2.63
CA LEU A 118 1.50 -12.15 3.09
C LEU A 118 0.31 -12.41 2.17
N ASP A 119 0.12 -13.67 1.85
CA ASP A 119 -0.97 -14.21 1.04
C ASP A 119 -1.54 -15.42 1.79
N ASP A 120 -2.79 -15.33 2.22
CA ASP A 120 -3.39 -16.20 3.24
C ASP A 120 -4.52 -17.05 2.67
N ILE A 121 -5.27 -16.51 1.71
CA ILE A 121 -6.48 -17.13 1.18
C ILE A 121 -6.19 -17.60 -0.23
N GLN A 122 -6.07 -18.91 -0.39
CA GLN A 122 -5.99 -19.51 -1.71
C GLN A 122 -7.27 -19.21 -2.51
N ASP A 123 -7.11 -18.74 -3.75
CA ASP A 123 -8.19 -18.37 -4.67
C ASP A 123 -9.10 -17.25 -4.11
N SER A 124 -8.49 -16.28 -3.43
CA SER A 124 -9.17 -15.08 -2.94
C SER A 124 -9.85 -14.33 -4.10
N PRO A 125 -11.05 -13.76 -3.90
CA PRO A 125 -11.66 -12.91 -4.93
C PRO A 125 -10.80 -11.72 -5.36
N LEU A 126 -9.80 -11.35 -4.54
CA LEU A 126 -8.85 -10.27 -4.82
C LEU A 126 -7.61 -10.73 -5.60
N ASP A 127 -7.46 -12.02 -5.85
CA ASP A 127 -6.35 -12.60 -6.61
C ASP A 127 -6.46 -12.32 -8.11
N ASN A 128 -7.63 -11.88 -8.56
CA ASN A 128 -7.87 -11.50 -9.94
C ASN A 128 -8.64 -10.19 -9.99
N THR A 129 -7.96 -9.12 -10.42
CA THR A 129 -8.57 -7.80 -10.56
C THR A 129 -8.67 -7.38 -12.02
N PRO A 130 -9.62 -6.51 -12.38
CA PRO A 130 -9.51 -5.76 -13.63
C PRO A 130 -8.22 -4.92 -13.63
N VAL A 131 -7.79 -4.52 -14.83
CA VAL A 131 -6.71 -3.53 -14.96
C VAL A 131 -7.22 -2.19 -14.44
N TYR A 132 -6.48 -1.60 -13.51
CA TYR A 132 -6.71 -0.25 -13.00
C TYR A 132 -5.62 0.69 -13.51
N THR A 133 -6.02 1.74 -14.23
CA THR A 133 -5.10 2.83 -14.61
C THR A 133 -5.12 3.89 -13.52
N VAL A 134 -3.96 4.17 -12.93
CA VAL A 134 -3.85 5.18 -11.86
C VAL A 134 -4.09 6.57 -12.45
N PRO A 135 -5.14 7.29 -11.99
CA PRO A 135 -5.42 8.64 -12.49
C PRO A 135 -4.31 9.63 -12.13
N GLU A 136 -4.30 10.76 -12.82
CA GLU A 136 -3.55 11.95 -12.39
C GLU A 136 -3.89 12.31 -10.94
N ASP A 137 -2.90 12.83 -10.22
CA ASP A 137 -2.99 13.19 -8.79
C ASP A 137 -3.35 12.05 -7.81
N HIS A 138 -3.33 10.79 -8.27
CA HIS A 138 -3.62 9.61 -7.44
C HIS A 138 -2.42 8.66 -7.35
N VAL A 139 -2.44 7.80 -6.33
CA VAL A 139 -1.53 6.65 -6.22
C VAL A 139 -2.36 5.40 -5.93
N PHE A 140 -1.88 4.25 -6.40
CA PHE A 140 -2.45 2.95 -6.06
C PHE A 140 -1.65 2.34 -4.91
N VAL A 141 -2.32 1.99 -3.83
CA VAL A 141 -1.69 1.46 -2.62
C VAL A 141 -2.22 0.07 -2.28
N LEU A 142 -1.34 -0.80 -1.80
CA LEU A 142 -1.69 -2.12 -1.28
C LEU A 142 -1.24 -2.26 0.18
N GLY A 143 -1.93 -3.13 0.91
CA GLY A 143 -1.39 -3.63 2.17
C GLY A 143 -0.44 -4.79 1.94
N ASP A 144 0.60 -4.87 2.77
CA ASP A 144 1.56 -5.98 2.72
C ASP A 144 0.92 -7.32 3.13
N ASN A 145 -0.08 -7.32 4.03
CA ASN A 145 -0.96 -8.49 4.24
C ASN A 145 -2.12 -8.41 3.24
N ARG A 146 -2.00 -9.12 2.11
CA ARG A 146 -2.82 -8.91 0.92
C ARG A 146 -4.27 -9.29 1.15
N ASP A 147 -4.58 -10.46 1.69
CA ASP A 147 -5.99 -10.83 1.88
C ASP A 147 -6.67 -10.08 3.02
N ASN A 148 -5.91 -9.59 3.98
CA ASN A 148 -6.45 -8.88 5.15
C ASN A 148 -6.26 -7.36 5.07
N SER A 149 -6.35 -6.80 3.86
CA SER A 149 -6.13 -5.38 3.62
C SER A 149 -7.24 -4.72 2.81
N ARG A 150 -8.00 -3.83 3.45
CA ARG A 150 -8.84 -2.83 2.77
C ARG A 150 -7.94 -1.75 2.15
N ASP A 151 -7.68 -1.86 0.85
CA ASP A 151 -6.78 -0.97 0.09
C ASP A 151 -7.34 -0.63 -1.30
N SER A 152 -6.48 -0.20 -2.23
CA SER A 152 -6.93 0.29 -3.55
C SER A 152 -7.66 -0.75 -4.40
N ARG A 153 -7.63 -2.04 -4.05
CA ARG A 153 -8.44 -3.05 -4.75
C ARG A 153 -9.94 -2.92 -4.50
N PHE A 154 -10.34 -2.27 -3.41
CA PHE A 154 -11.74 -2.04 -3.05
C PHE A 154 -12.31 -0.72 -3.57
N ILE A 155 -11.60 -0.05 -4.50
CA ILE A 155 -12.08 1.20 -5.09
C ILE A 155 -13.22 0.86 -6.05
N THR A 156 -14.44 0.89 -5.51
CA THR A 156 -15.70 1.19 -6.21
C THR A 156 -16.07 2.64 -6.00
#